data_AF-A0A952RQ12-F1
#
_entry.id   AF-A0A952RQ12-F1
#
_cell.length_a   1.000
_cell.length_b   1.000
_cell.length_c   1.000
_cell.angle_alpha   90.00
_cell.angle_beta   90.00
_cell.angle_gamma   90.00
#
_symmetry.space_group_name_H-M   'P 1'
#
loop_
_entity.id
_entity.type
_entity.pdbx_description
1 polymer ?
#
loop_
_entity_poly.entity_id
_entity_poly.type
_entity_poly.pdbx_seq_one_letter_code
_entity_poly.pdbx_strand_id
1 'polypeptide(L)'
;MVPERSDGDVVAVYDSLLTQALREIRSPATTPGQRIAWARVAEHALEHLPETEQRLAETLSTARKVLDSPEAVQRLIRGVWSCGGCRSADGTWKRLVDWVVNLADRALRGEHWATFAWLAHVAVRLDGVEPTLSPEWERGVRAAHEMPNAHVPLHLIAFHCARRLEQESAPLPDWLRLLRSDERLANAYSTDCSLEYEIQCAVCKRVDP
;
A
#
# COMPACT_ATOMS: atom_id res chain seq x y z
N MET A 1 12.02 -36.65 17.16
CA MET A 1 10.67 -36.52 16.56
C MET A 1 10.15 -35.15 16.95
N VAL A 2 10.11 -34.21 16.00
CA VAL A 2 9.36 -32.96 16.17
C VAL A 2 7.92 -33.32 15.82
N PRO A 3 6.93 -33.09 16.70
CA PRO A 3 5.54 -33.35 16.35
C PRO A 3 5.17 -32.44 15.16
N GLU A 4 4.66 -33.04 14.09
CA GLU A 4 4.06 -32.30 12.99
C GLU A 4 2.92 -31.46 13.57
N ARG A 5 3.12 -30.13 13.63
CA ARG A 5 2.04 -29.21 13.97
C ARG A 5 0.97 -29.37 12.90
N SER A 6 -0.28 -29.59 13.32
CA SER A 6 -1.39 -29.60 12.39
C SER A 6 -1.53 -28.20 11.76
N ASP A 7 -1.87 -28.13 10.47
CA ASP A 7 -2.10 -26.84 9.80
C ASP A 7 -3.13 -25.96 10.54
N GLY A 8 -4.04 -26.59 11.30
CA GLY A 8 -5.02 -25.91 12.14
C GLY A 8 -4.41 -25.11 13.31
N ASP A 9 -3.31 -25.60 13.91
CA ASP A 9 -2.65 -24.89 15.01
C ASP A 9 -1.93 -23.63 14.53
N VAL A 10 -1.40 -23.67 13.30
CA VAL A 10 -0.70 -22.53 12.69
C VAL A 10 -1.68 -21.41 12.33
N VAL A 11 -2.82 -21.76 11.72
CA VAL A 11 -3.88 -20.79 11.40
C VAL A 11 -4.41 -20.11 12.65
N ALA A 12 -4.65 -20.86 13.74
CA ALA A 12 -5.15 -20.29 14.99
C ALA A 12 -4.18 -19.27 15.61
N VAL A 13 -2.88 -19.52 15.55
CA VAL A 13 -1.84 -18.59 16.03
C VAL A 13 -1.85 -17.30 15.21
N TYR A 14 -1.82 -17.39 13.88
CA TYR A 14 -1.80 -16.20 13.03
C TYR A 14 -3.10 -15.40 13.12
N ASP A 15 -4.25 -16.06 13.28
CA ASP A 15 -5.55 -15.38 13.44
C ASP A 15 -5.59 -14.60 14.78
N SER A 16 -5.04 -15.19 15.85
CA SER A 16 -4.87 -14.50 17.14
C SER A 16 -3.93 -13.30 17.03
N LEU A 17 -2.79 -13.45 16.35
CA LEU A 17 -1.83 -12.36 16.10
C LEU A 17 -2.44 -11.22 15.29
N LEU A 18 -3.17 -11.53 14.21
CA LEU A 18 -3.86 -10.55 13.39
C LEU A 18 -4.90 -9.79 14.23
N THR A 19 -5.73 -10.52 14.99
CA THR A 19 -6.77 -9.93 15.84
C THR A 19 -6.16 -8.96 16.86
N GLN A 20 -5.08 -9.36 17.53
CA GLN A 20 -4.36 -8.50 18.47
C GLN A 20 -3.77 -7.28 17.76
N ALA A 21 -3.05 -7.47 16.66
CA ALA A 21 -2.44 -6.38 15.91
C ALA A 21 -3.47 -5.34 15.45
N LEU A 22 -4.58 -5.77 14.85
CA LEU A 22 -5.66 -4.85 14.42
C LEU A 22 -6.29 -4.12 15.60
N ARG A 23 -6.41 -4.75 16.78
CA ARG A 23 -6.88 -4.07 17.99
C ARG A 23 -5.90 -3.00 18.46
N GLU A 24 -4.61 -3.32 18.55
CA GLU A 24 -3.58 -2.38 19.01
C GLU A 24 -3.38 -1.21 18.04
N ILE A 25 -3.45 -1.44 16.73
CA ILE A 25 -3.37 -0.36 15.73
C ILE A 25 -4.49 0.67 15.91
N ARG A 26 -5.71 0.21 16.21
CA ARG A 26 -6.90 1.06 16.41
C ARG A 26 -6.93 1.74 17.78
N SER A 27 -6.07 1.33 18.71
CA SER A 27 -6.07 1.86 20.06
C SER A 27 -5.55 3.30 20.09
N PRO A 28 -6.26 4.24 20.74
CA PRO A 28 -5.79 5.62 20.89
C PRO A 28 -4.56 5.73 21.80
N ALA A 29 -4.27 4.71 22.61
CA ALA A 29 -3.10 4.67 23.49
C ALA A 29 -1.81 4.26 22.74
N THR A 30 -1.92 3.74 21.52
CA THR A 30 -0.79 3.25 20.75
C THR A 30 -0.06 4.41 20.08
N THR A 31 1.23 4.54 20.37
CA THR A 31 2.09 5.56 19.74
C THR A 31 2.26 5.32 18.23
N PRO A 32 2.62 6.34 17.43
CA PRO A 32 2.84 6.16 16.00
C PRO A 32 3.85 5.04 15.65
N GLY A 33 4.97 4.96 16.38
CA GLY A 33 5.98 3.91 16.16
C GLY A 33 5.48 2.50 16.50
N GLN A 34 4.71 2.35 17.58
CA GLN A 34 4.09 1.07 17.92
C GLN A 34 3.02 0.67 16.90
N ARG A 35 2.27 1.63 16.36
CA ARG A 35 1.26 1.38 15.32
C ARG A 35 1.90 0.77 14.07
N ILE A 36 3.06 1.28 13.67
CA ILE A 36 3.86 0.72 12.56
C ILE A 36 4.33 -0.70 12.87
N ALA A 37 4.86 -0.94 14.08
CA ALA A 37 5.29 -2.27 14.49
C ALA A 37 4.13 -3.29 14.45
N TRP A 38 2.96 -2.93 14.96
CA TRP A 38 1.77 -3.78 14.88
C TRP A 38 1.28 -3.97 13.44
N ALA A 39 1.38 -2.95 12.58
CA ALA A 39 1.03 -3.09 11.17
C ALA A 39 1.95 -4.07 10.43
N ARG A 40 3.23 -4.16 10.81
CA ARG A 40 4.16 -5.19 10.31
C ARG A 40 3.78 -6.59 10.80
N VAL A 41 3.33 -6.72 12.05
CA VAL A 41 2.80 -8.00 12.58
C VAL A 41 1.53 -8.40 11.82
N ALA A 42 0.63 -7.46 11.55
CA ALA A 42 -0.58 -7.71 10.77
C ALA A 42 -0.26 -8.13 9.32
N GLU A 43 0.66 -7.43 8.65
CA GLU A 43 1.16 -7.80 7.31
C GLU A 43 1.67 -9.24 7.31
N HIS A 44 2.55 -9.58 8.25
CA HIS A 44 3.12 -10.92 8.35
C HIS A 44 2.05 -11.99 8.64
N ALA A 45 1.11 -11.72 9.56
CA ALA A 45 0.03 -12.68 9.83
C ALA A 45 -0.85 -12.94 8.60
N LEU A 46 -1.14 -11.90 7.81
CA LEU A 46 -1.95 -12.01 6.59
C LEU A 46 -1.27 -12.84 5.49
N GLU A 47 0.07 -12.92 5.45
CA GLU A 47 0.81 -13.79 4.52
C GLU A 47 0.57 -15.29 4.77
N HIS A 48 0.16 -15.66 5.99
CA HIS A 48 -0.01 -17.03 6.42
C HIS A 48 -1.47 -17.44 6.64
N LEU A 49 -2.42 -16.52 6.47
CA LEU A 49 -3.85 -16.77 6.66
C LEU A 49 -4.58 -16.89 5.33
N PRO A 50 -5.60 -17.77 5.23
CA PRO A 50 -6.46 -17.83 4.06
C PRO A 50 -7.30 -16.55 3.94
N GLU A 51 -7.55 -16.14 2.70
CA GLU A 51 -8.44 -15.02 2.39
C GLU A 51 -9.86 -15.29 2.90
N THR A 52 -10.41 -14.36 3.69
CA THR A 52 -11.84 -14.31 4.01
C THR A 52 -12.34 -12.88 3.98
N GLU A 53 -13.60 -12.68 3.57
CA GLU A 53 -14.26 -11.36 3.55
C GLU A 53 -14.14 -10.63 4.89
N GLN A 54 -14.31 -11.35 5.99
CA GLN A 54 -14.21 -10.79 7.33
C GLN A 54 -12.80 -10.22 7.60
N ARG A 55 -11.74 -10.97 7.30
CA ARG A 55 -10.35 -10.51 7.54
C ARG A 55 -10.00 -9.30 6.68
N LEU A 56 -10.40 -9.32 5.41
CA LEU A 56 -10.20 -8.20 4.50
C LEU A 56 -10.95 -6.95 5.01
N ALA A 57 -12.23 -7.10 5.38
CA ALA A 57 -13.04 -6.02 5.90
C ALA A 57 -12.47 -5.42 7.20
N GLU A 58 -12.02 -6.27 8.14
CA GLU A 58 -11.42 -5.82 9.39
C GLU A 58 -10.09 -5.09 9.19
N THR A 59 -9.26 -5.58 8.26
CA THR A 59 -7.97 -4.97 7.92
C THR A 59 -8.17 -3.62 7.22
N LEU A 60 -9.06 -3.54 6.23
CA LEU A 60 -9.39 -2.30 5.52
C LEU A 60 -10.08 -1.27 6.42
N SER A 61 -10.97 -1.73 7.31
CA SER A 61 -11.58 -0.89 8.34
C SER A 61 -10.53 -0.31 9.29
N THR A 62 -9.52 -1.10 9.64
CA THR A 62 -8.39 -0.65 10.45
C THR A 62 -7.55 0.37 9.70
N ALA A 63 -7.16 0.12 8.45
CA ALA A 63 -6.42 1.08 7.61
C ALA A 63 -7.15 2.42 7.50
N ARG A 64 -8.48 2.39 7.31
CA ARG A 64 -9.32 3.60 7.26
C ARG A 64 -9.30 4.41 8.56
N LYS A 65 -9.10 3.78 9.72
CA LYS A 65 -9.06 4.47 11.02
C LYS A 65 -7.70 5.12 11.31
N VAL A 66 -6.65 4.74 10.59
CA VAL A 66 -5.28 5.18 10.85
C VAL A 66 -4.67 5.88 9.64
N LEU A 67 -5.48 6.63 8.88
CA LEU A 67 -5.02 7.38 7.71
C LEU A 67 -3.98 8.45 8.07
N ASP A 68 -3.84 8.82 9.34
CA ASP A 68 -2.77 9.66 9.87
C ASP A 68 -1.40 8.96 9.93
N SER A 69 -1.34 7.64 9.71
CA SER A 69 -0.13 6.82 9.79
C SER A 69 0.19 6.16 8.44
N PRO A 70 0.92 6.86 7.54
CA PRO A 70 1.16 6.41 6.17
C PRO A 70 1.81 5.01 6.08
N GLU A 71 2.86 4.77 6.87
CA GLU A 71 3.56 3.48 6.86
C GLU A 71 2.65 2.35 7.42
N ALA A 72 1.85 2.61 8.45
CA ALA A 72 0.92 1.60 8.96
C ALA A 72 -0.14 1.23 7.92
N VAL A 73 -0.70 2.21 7.22
CA VAL A 73 -1.64 1.98 6.11
C VAL A 73 -0.98 1.18 5.00
N GLN A 74 0.22 1.57 4.56
CA GLN A 74 0.96 0.86 3.53
C GLN A 74 1.15 -0.64 3.87
N ARG A 75 1.55 -0.93 5.11
CA ARG A 75 1.75 -2.30 5.61
C ARG A 75 0.46 -3.11 5.62
N LEU A 76 -0.66 -2.52 6.06
CA LEU A 76 -1.97 -3.18 6.04
C LEU A 76 -2.43 -3.50 4.61
N ILE A 77 -2.21 -2.59 3.66
CA ILE A 77 -2.56 -2.82 2.25
C ILE A 77 -1.67 -3.89 1.61
N ARG A 78 -0.38 -3.92 1.93
CA ARG A 78 0.51 -5.01 1.52
C ARG A 78 0.08 -6.36 2.10
N GLY A 79 -0.37 -6.40 3.36
CA GLY A 79 -0.95 -7.60 3.94
C GLY A 79 -2.20 -8.08 3.21
N VAL A 80 -3.12 -7.17 2.88
CA VAL A 80 -4.32 -7.46 2.06
C VAL A 80 -3.93 -8.04 0.70
N TRP A 81 -2.91 -7.46 0.05
CA TRP A 81 -2.37 -7.94 -1.22
C TRP A 81 -1.84 -9.38 -1.13
N SER A 82 -1.02 -9.65 -0.11
CA SER A 82 -0.41 -10.97 0.10
C SER A 82 -1.47 -12.04 0.40
N CYS A 83 -2.51 -11.69 1.17
CA CYS A 83 -3.60 -12.60 1.53
C CYS A 83 -4.57 -12.86 0.37
N GLY A 84 -4.93 -11.82 -0.40
CA GLY A 84 -5.92 -11.90 -1.49
C GLY A 84 -5.45 -12.59 -2.77
N GLY A 85 -4.15 -12.90 -2.88
CA GLY A 85 -3.55 -13.68 -3.96
C GLY A 85 -3.64 -13.03 -5.36
N CYS A 86 -2.52 -12.93 -6.06
CA CYS A 86 -2.45 -12.39 -7.43
C CYS A 86 -3.02 -13.36 -8.50
N ARG A 87 -3.83 -14.35 -8.11
CA ARG A 87 -4.29 -15.47 -8.95
C ARG A 87 -5.80 -15.60 -9.09
N SER A 88 -6.63 -14.76 -8.47
CA SER A 88 -8.07 -14.90 -8.68
C SER A 88 -8.45 -14.44 -10.09
N ALA A 89 -8.89 -15.36 -10.95
CA ALA A 89 -9.63 -15.05 -12.17
C ALA A 89 -11.00 -14.38 -11.86
N ASP A 90 -11.36 -14.25 -10.58
CA ASP A 90 -12.73 -14.04 -10.09
C ASP A 90 -12.94 -12.66 -9.42
N GLY A 91 -12.24 -11.62 -9.88
CA GLY A 91 -12.58 -10.24 -9.49
C GLY A 91 -12.01 -9.71 -8.17
N THR A 92 -11.19 -10.47 -7.43
CA THR A 92 -10.44 -9.93 -6.26
C THR A 92 -9.52 -8.78 -6.66
N TRP A 93 -8.91 -8.84 -7.84
CA TRP A 93 -8.10 -7.75 -8.39
C TRP A 93 -8.87 -6.43 -8.51
N LYS A 94 -10.08 -6.48 -9.07
CA LYS A 94 -10.96 -5.31 -9.21
C LYS A 94 -11.37 -4.77 -7.84
N ARG A 95 -11.71 -5.65 -6.90
CA ARG A 95 -12.05 -5.26 -5.52
C ARG A 95 -10.89 -4.56 -4.83
N LEU A 96 -9.66 -5.04 -5.03
CA LEU A 96 -8.47 -4.43 -4.47
C LEU A 96 -8.21 -3.04 -5.04
N VAL A 97 -8.36 -2.86 -6.36
CA VAL A 97 -8.35 -1.53 -7.01
C VAL A 97 -9.37 -0.62 -6.34
N ASP A 98 -10.64 -1.05 -6.26
CA ASP A 98 -11.72 -0.25 -5.67
C ASP A 98 -11.41 0.12 -4.22
N TRP A 99 -10.85 -0.80 -3.41
CA TRP A 99 -10.50 -0.53 -2.02
C TRP A 99 -9.36 0.47 -1.87
N VAL A 100 -8.28 0.31 -2.63
CA VAL A 100 -7.12 1.21 -2.59
C VAL A 100 -7.53 2.61 -3.06
N VAL A 101 -8.28 2.71 -4.16
CA VAL A 101 -8.80 3.99 -4.69
C VAL A 101 -9.72 4.66 -3.66
N ASN A 102 -10.65 3.92 -3.05
CA ASN A 102 -11.53 4.46 -2.02
C ASN A 102 -10.77 4.96 -0.78
N LEU A 103 -9.69 4.27 -0.38
CA LEU A 103 -8.84 4.71 0.73
C LEU A 103 -8.03 5.95 0.34
N ALA A 104 -7.49 6.00 -0.88
CA ALA A 104 -6.76 7.16 -1.39
C ALA A 104 -7.67 8.40 -1.39
N ASP A 105 -8.89 8.27 -1.92
CA ASP A 105 -9.90 9.35 -1.92
C ASP A 105 -10.27 9.83 -0.51
N ARG A 106 -10.32 8.90 0.46
CA ARG A 106 -10.56 9.26 1.87
C ARG A 106 -9.36 10.00 2.47
N ALA A 107 -8.15 9.53 2.23
CA ALA A 107 -6.94 10.20 2.66
C ALA A 107 -6.85 11.61 2.05
N LEU A 108 -7.16 11.74 0.77
CA LEU A 108 -7.22 13.01 0.03
C LEU A 108 -8.21 14.00 0.67
N ARG A 109 -9.46 13.57 0.92
CA ARG A 109 -10.48 14.42 1.57
C ARG A 109 -10.16 14.78 3.01
N GLY A 110 -9.40 13.92 3.70
CA GLY A 110 -8.93 14.16 5.07
C GLY A 110 -7.59 14.90 5.15
N GLU A 111 -7.05 15.35 4.02
CA GLU A 111 -5.76 16.05 3.93
C GLU A 111 -4.57 15.24 4.49
N HIS A 112 -4.67 13.91 4.47
CA HIS A 112 -3.61 13.00 4.89
C HIS A 112 -2.62 12.77 3.74
N TRP A 113 -1.92 13.81 3.31
CA TRP A 113 -1.22 13.81 2.01
C TRP A 113 -0.14 12.74 1.86
N ALA A 114 0.63 12.43 2.91
CA ALA A 114 1.61 11.36 2.87
C ALA A 114 0.98 9.97 2.69
N THR A 115 -0.16 9.73 3.36
CA THR A 115 -0.93 8.48 3.21
C THR A 115 -1.59 8.40 1.85
N PHE A 116 -2.15 9.51 1.35
CA PHE A 116 -2.64 9.62 -0.01
C PHE A 116 -1.55 9.27 -1.03
N ALA A 117 -0.34 9.82 -0.90
CA ALA A 117 0.77 9.54 -1.81
C ALA A 117 1.15 8.05 -1.82
N TRP A 118 1.23 7.39 -0.65
CA TRP A 118 1.47 5.95 -0.58
C TRP A 118 0.37 5.12 -1.22
N LEU A 119 -0.89 5.46 -1.00
CA LEU A 119 -2.02 4.75 -1.60
C LEU A 119 -2.10 4.99 -3.11
N ALA A 120 -1.81 6.21 -3.57
CA ALA A 120 -1.73 6.54 -4.99
C ALA A 120 -0.57 5.78 -5.66
N HIS A 121 0.59 5.65 -5.01
CA HIS A 121 1.69 4.80 -5.47
C HIS A 121 1.24 3.35 -5.67
N VAL A 122 0.54 2.78 -4.68
CA VAL A 122 -0.01 1.42 -4.82
C VAL A 122 -1.01 1.35 -5.97
N ALA A 123 -1.91 2.32 -6.07
CA ALA A 123 -2.95 2.36 -7.10
C ALA A 123 -2.39 2.39 -8.53
N VAL A 124 -1.39 3.23 -8.81
CA VAL A 124 -0.84 3.38 -10.18
C VAL A 124 -0.10 2.13 -10.68
N ARG A 125 0.21 1.19 -9.79
CA ARG A 125 0.77 -0.13 -10.11
C ARG A 125 -0.30 -1.18 -10.47
N LEU A 126 -1.58 -0.86 -10.30
CA LEU A 126 -2.65 -1.81 -10.58
C LEU A 126 -3.14 -1.64 -12.01
N ASP A 127 -3.26 -2.75 -12.74
CA ASP A 127 -3.77 -2.86 -14.12
C ASP A 127 -5.22 -2.33 -14.33
N GLY A 128 -5.85 -1.72 -13.33
CA GLY A 128 -7.17 -1.08 -13.41
C GLY A 128 -7.17 0.43 -13.16
N VAL A 129 -6.00 1.04 -12.98
CA VAL A 129 -5.86 2.47 -12.74
C VAL A 129 -5.09 3.09 -13.90
N GLU A 130 -5.68 4.09 -14.53
CA GLU A 130 -5.03 4.84 -15.61
C GLU A 130 -3.82 5.62 -15.08
N PRO A 131 -2.72 5.72 -15.85
CA PRO A 131 -1.54 6.47 -15.44
C PRO A 131 -1.81 7.98 -15.45
N THR A 132 -2.82 8.43 -16.20
CA THR A 132 -3.38 9.78 -16.13
C THR A 132 -4.33 9.88 -14.94
N LEU A 133 -3.87 10.57 -13.90
CA LEU A 133 -4.64 10.79 -12.67
C LEU A 133 -5.81 11.76 -12.90
N SER A 134 -6.85 11.67 -12.07
CA SER A 134 -7.92 12.66 -12.06
C SER A 134 -7.40 14.03 -11.58
N PRO A 135 -8.06 15.16 -11.92
CA PRO A 135 -7.69 16.48 -11.42
C PRO A 135 -7.63 16.58 -9.89
N GLU A 136 -8.48 15.82 -9.17
CA GLU A 136 -8.44 15.71 -7.71
C GLU A 136 -7.15 15.07 -7.21
N TRP A 137 -6.74 13.97 -7.84
CA TRP A 137 -5.52 13.27 -7.48
C TRP A 137 -4.27 14.06 -7.85
N GLU A 138 -4.27 14.75 -8.98
CA GLU A 138 -3.18 15.68 -9.34
C GLU A 138 -3.02 16.79 -8.30
N ARG A 139 -4.12 17.37 -7.82
CA ARG A 139 -4.09 18.35 -6.71
C ARG A 139 -3.54 17.73 -5.44
N GLY A 140 -3.94 16.50 -5.11
CA GLY A 140 -3.40 15.75 -3.97
C GLY A 140 -1.90 15.51 -4.08
N VAL A 141 -1.41 15.15 -5.27
CA VAL A 141 0.01 14.94 -5.55
C VAL A 141 0.80 16.24 -5.35
N ARG A 142 0.26 17.36 -5.86
CA ARG A 142 0.87 18.68 -5.66
C ARG A 142 0.87 19.12 -4.19
N ALA A 143 -0.19 18.82 -3.43
CA ALA A 143 -0.23 19.12 -2.01
C ALA A 143 0.74 18.24 -1.20
N ALA A 144 0.84 16.95 -1.55
CA ALA A 144 1.77 16.01 -0.92
C ALA A 144 3.24 16.37 -1.20
N HIS A 145 3.53 17.03 -2.31
CA HIS A 145 4.88 17.43 -2.73
C HIS A 145 5.64 18.27 -1.69
N GLU A 146 4.90 19.07 -0.91
CA GLU A 146 5.46 19.89 0.15
C GLU A 146 5.74 19.11 1.45
N MET A 147 5.40 17.81 1.51
CA MET A 147 5.61 16.97 2.68
C MET A 147 6.82 16.04 2.53
N PRO A 148 7.87 16.16 3.37
CA PRO A 148 9.06 15.30 3.28
C PRO A 148 8.76 13.80 3.32
N ASN A 149 7.80 13.38 4.15
CA ASN A 149 7.40 11.97 4.29
C ASN A 149 6.55 11.45 3.10
N ALA A 150 6.19 12.30 2.14
CA ALA A 150 5.57 11.88 0.88
C ALA A 150 6.60 11.80 -0.27
N HIS A 151 7.85 12.21 -0.07
CA HIS A 151 8.82 12.31 -1.16
C HIS A 151 9.13 10.96 -1.81
N VAL A 152 9.32 9.89 -1.02
CA VAL A 152 9.53 8.52 -1.52
C VAL A 152 8.35 8.03 -2.37
N PRO A 153 7.09 8.02 -1.88
CA PRO A 153 5.98 7.55 -2.73
C PRO A 153 5.73 8.45 -3.94
N LEU A 154 6.01 9.76 -3.87
CA LEU A 154 5.90 10.65 -5.02
C LEU A 154 6.95 10.35 -6.10
N HIS A 155 8.19 10.05 -5.70
CA HIS A 155 9.21 9.55 -6.61
C HIS A 155 8.74 8.28 -7.32
N LEU A 156 8.16 7.34 -6.58
CA LEU A 156 7.68 6.07 -7.13
C LEU A 156 6.46 6.25 -8.05
N ILE A 157 5.51 7.13 -7.72
CA ILE A 157 4.42 7.51 -8.62
C ILE A 157 5.00 8.04 -9.94
N ALA A 158 5.96 8.96 -9.85
CA ALA A 158 6.56 9.56 -11.03
C ALA A 158 7.25 8.51 -11.91
N PHE A 159 7.99 7.58 -11.30
CA PHE A 159 8.64 6.48 -12.00
C PHE A 159 7.62 5.57 -12.71
N HIS A 160 6.61 5.06 -11.98
CA HIS A 160 5.66 4.09 -12.53
C HIS A 160 4.73 4.71 -13.60
N CYS A 161 4.21 5.92 -13.39
CA CYS A 161 3.38 6.61 -14.39
C CYS A 161 4.19 6.93 -15.65
N ALA A 162 5.42 7.44 -15.51
CA ALA A 162 6.24 7.79 -16.67
C ALA A 162 6.57 6.55 -17.52
N ARG A 163 6.95 5.45 -16.88
CA ARG A 163 7.24 4.20 -17.58
C ARG A 163 6.05 3.68 -18.38
N ARG A 164 4.83 3.71 -17.81
CA ARG A 164 3.61 3.29 -18.51
C ARG A 164 3.30 4.18 -19.71
N LEU A 165 3.33 5.51 -19.52
CA LEU A 165 3.08 6.46 -20.61
C LEU A 165 4.13 6.36 -21.72
N GLU A 166 5.40 6.15 -21.38
CA GLU A 166 6.49 5.94 -22.35
C GLU A 166 6.28 4.65 -23.16
N GLN A 167 5.84 3.55 -22.53
CA GLN A 167 5.48 2.31 -23.22
C GLN A 167 4.31 2.50 -24.20
N GLU A 168 3.36 3.36 -23.86
CA GLU A 168 2.22 3.72 -24.70
C GLU A 168 2.54 4.83 -25.72
N SER A 169 3.79 5.32 -25.75
CA SER A 169 4.20 6.48 -26.56
C SER A 169 3.35 7.75 -26.32
N ALA A 170 2.78 7.88 -25.12
CA ALA A 170 1.97 9.02 -24.71
C ALA A 170 2.86 10.16 -24.15
N PRO A 171 2.49 11.44 -24.37
CA PRO A 171 3.22 12.56 -23.80
C PRO A 171 3.08 12.58 -22.27
N LEU A 172 4.19 12.87 -21.57
CA LEU A 172 4.17 13.04 -20.11
C LEU A 172 3.40 14.31 -19.74
N PRO A 173 2.42 14.28 -18.81
CA PRO A 173 1.75 15.49 -18.33
C PRO A 173 2.67 16.40 -17.49
N ASP A 174 2.33 17.69 -17.38
CA ASP A 174 3.19 18.70 -16.73
C ASP A 174 3.50 18.39 -15.27
N TRP A 175 2.52 17.88 -14.51
CA TRP A 175 2.74 17.50 -13.12
C TRP A 175 3.77 16.37 -13.00
N LEU A 176 3.77 15.43 -13.95
CA LEU A 176 4.68 14.30 -13.95
C LEU A 176 6.10 14.74 -14.33
N ARG A 177 6.22 15.65 -15.30
CA ARG A 177 7.51 16.26 -15.64
C ARG A 177 8.11 17.00 -14.44
N LEU A 178 7.30 17.76 -13.71
CA LEU A 178 7.73 18.46 -12.49
C LEU A 178 8.29 17.50 -11.43
N LEU A 179 7.59 16.41 -11.12
CA LEU A 179 8.08 15.44 -10.12
C LEU A 179 9.38 14.76 -10.58
N ARG A 180 9.49 14.41 -11.86
CA ARG A 180 10.71 13.78 -12.41
C ARG A 180 11.93 14.69 -12.34
N SER A 181 11.75 16.00 -12.46
CA SER A 181 12.82 16.99 -12.36
C SER A 181 13.12 17.45 -10.94
N ASP A 182 12.37 17.01 -9.93
CA ASP A 182 12.60 17.46 -8.55
C ASP A 182 13.71 16.65 -7.88
N GLU A 183 14.85 17.31 -7.65
CA GLU A 183 16.01 16.74 -6.99
C GLU A 183 15.72 16.27 -5.55
N ARG A 184 14.78 16.90 -4.82
CA ARG A 184 14.39 16.46 -3.47
C ARG A 184 13.79 15.06 -3.51
N LEU A 185 12.96 14.79 -4.52
CA LEU A 185 12.33 13.47 -4.70
C LEU A 185 13.36 12.43 -5.15
N ALA A 186 14.28 12.79 -6.04
CA ALA A 186 15.37 11.90 -6.47
C ALA A 186 16.28 11.53 -5.30
N ASN A 187 16.63 12.50 -4.44
CA ASN A 187 17.50 12.29 -3.29
C ASN A 187 16.81 11.45 -2.20
N ALA A 188 15.51 11.65 -1.96
CA ALA A 188 14.76 10.88 -0.97
C ALA A 188 14.84 9.36 -1.21
N TYR A 189 14.82 8.92 -2.47
CA TYR A 189 14.96 7.52 -2.84
C TYR A 189 16.38 6.96 -2.55
N SER A 190 17.41 7.77 -2.76
CA SER A 190 18.82 7.35 -2.57
C SER A 190 19.21 7.07 -1.11
N THR A 191 18.55 7.72 -0.15
CA THR A 191 18.85 7.59 1.28
C THR A 191 18.14 6.40 1.96
N ASP A 192 17.01 5.95 1.43
CA ASP A 192 16.17 4.91 2.07
C ASP A 192 16.24 3.53 1.37
N CYS A 193 16.78 3.43 0.15
CA CYS A 193 16.63 2.23 -0.67
C CYS A 193 17.91 1.39 -0.84
N SER A 194 18.28 0.65 0.22
CA SER A 194 19.02 -0.62 0.10
C SER A 194 18.11 -1.85 0.27
N LEU A 195 16.79 -1.66 0.24
CA LEU A 195 15.81 -2.74 0.23
C LEU A 195 15.05 -2.64 -1.10
N GLU A 196 15.35 -3.56 -1.99
CA GLU A 196 14.63 -3.82 -3.24
C GLU A 196 13.12 -3.92 -2.94
N TYR A 197 12.36 -2.85 -3.19
CA TYR A 197 10.89 -2.87 -3.17
C TYR A 197 10.35 -3.45 -4.48
N GLU A 198 10.85 -4.62 -4.86
CA GLU A 198 10.04 -5.52 -5.67
C GLU A 198 8.88 -5.95 -4.78
N ILE A 199 7.70 -5.34 -4.96
CA ILE A 199 6.46 -5.93 -4.44
C ILE A 199 6.26 -7.19 -5.28
N GLN A 200 6.90 -8.27 -4.84
CA GLN A 200 6.68 -9.60 -5.36
C GLN A 200 5.42 -10.12 -4.74
N CYS A 201 4.51 -10.63 -5.57
CA CYS A 201 3.43 -11.43 -5.06
C CYS A 201 4.01 -12.62 -4.26
N ALA A 202 3.77 -12.71 -2.96
CA ALA A 202 4.28 -13.80 -2.12
C ALA A 202 3.87 -15.19 -2.65
N VAL A 203 2.70 -15.25 -3.31
CA VAL A 203 2.08 -16.46 -3.84
C VAL A 203 2.58 -16.84 -5.25
N CYS A 204 2.63 -15.89 -6.19
CA CYS A 204 2.99 -16.21 -7.58
C CYS A 204 4.39 -15.78 -7.98
N LYS A 205 5.14 -15.15 -7.07
CA LYS A 205 6.50 -14.63 -7.29
C LYS A 205 6.63 -13.72 -8.51
N ARG A 206 5.52 -13.22 -9.08
CA ARG A 206 5.58 -12.13 -10.05
C ARG A 206 6.12 -10.92 -9.32
N VAL A 207 7.36 -10.59 -9.69
CA VAL A 207 7.84 -9.22 -9.74
C VAL A 207 6.97 -8.56 -10.80
N ASP A 208 6.16 -7.59 -10.39
CA ASP A 208 5.60 -6.61 -11.31
C ASP A 208 6.82 -5.93 -11.98
N PRO A 209 7.09 -6.18 -13.27
CA PRO A 209 8.31 -5.73 -13.94
C PRO A 209 8.45 -4.22 -13.87
#